data_AF-A0A7V5SJ83-F1
#
_entry.id   AF-A0A7V5SJ83-F1
#
_cell.length_a   1.000
_cell.length_b   1.000
_cell.length_c   1.000
_cell.angle_alpha   90.00
_cell.angle_beta   90.00
_cell.angle_gamma   90.00
#
_symmetry.space_group_name_H-M   'P 1'
#
loop_
_entity.id
_entity.type
_entity.pdbx_description
1 polymer ?
#
loop_
_entity_poly.entity_id
_entity_poly.type
_entity_poly.pdbx_seq_one_letter_code
_entity_poly.pdbx_strand_id
1 'polypeptide(L)'
;MNPRAGQQWKELEHSLIPADTLPESLETQLVRPPAVGLWLFWGMGAFIVAAALWTLFAELEVTVRCRGYIRSLLPTQTLRSPAEGIVEAVLVHLHQQVRRGDTLLQLRNTDIRLRLQGTEEELRHEERLLTELSQLLRHLPTSGTPSQLLAQFPPLSFSTPQVRNLAETIRKDLQLFARHYESLRKGWERTGALHEKQF
;
A
#
# COMPACT_ATOMS: atom_id res chain seq x y z
N MET A 1 -72.15 -37.98 79.37
CA MET A 1 -72.23 -37.06 78.21
C MET A 1 -71.03 -37.38 77.32
N ASN A 2 -71.10 -38.29 76.34
CA ASN A 2 -71.79 -38.14 75.06
C ASN A 2 -72.07 -39.54 74.45
N PRO A 3 -73.33 -40.01 74.35
CA PRO A 3 -73.68 -41.34 73.85
C PRO A 3 -73.52 -41.54 72.32
N ARG A 4 -72.88 -40.60 71.61
CA ARG A 4 -72.71 -40.64 70.14
C ARG A 4 -71.54 -41.50 69.63
N ALA A 5 -70.58 -41.87 70.48
CA ALA A 5 -69.41 -42.64 70.02
C ALA A 5 -69.72 -44.11 69.72
N GLY A 6 -70.71 -44.72 70.36
CA GLY A 6 -71.06 -46.14 70.15
C GLY A 6 -71.90 -46.42 68.90
N GLN A 7 -72.60 -45.41 68.38
CA GLN A 7 -73.41 -45.54 67.15
C GLN A 7 -72.55 -45.46 65.88
N GLN A 8 -71.42 -44.74 65.94
CA GLN A 8 -70.55 -44.51 64.79
C GLN A 8 -69.80 -45.78 64.34
N TRP A 9 -69.49 -46.69 65.28
CA TRP A 9 -68.84 -47.96 64.94
C TRP A 9 -69.78 -48.96 64.23
N LYS A 10 -71.09 -48.91 64.51
CA LYS A 10 -72.09 -49.74 63.82
C LYS A 10 -72.36 -49.28 62.38
N GLU A 11 -72.25 -47.98 62.11
CA GLU A 11 -72.38 -47.45 60.74
C GLU A 11 -71.16 -47.75 59.88
N LEU A 12 -69.96 -47.82 60.47
CA LEU A 12 -68.74 -48.16 59.74
C LEU A 12 -68.63 -49.65 59.41
N GLU A 13 -69.24 -50.54 60.20
CA GLU A 13 -69.35 -51.98 59.88
C GLU A 13 -70.24 -52.25 58.66
N HIS A 14 -71.22 -51.41 58.35
CA HIS A 14 -72.04 -51.51 57.12
C HIS A 14 -71.34 -50.96 55.86
N SER A 15 -70.20 -50.27 56.02
CA SER A 15 -69.39 -49.71 54.93
C SER A 15 -68.18 -50.58 54.55
N LEU A 16 -67.84 -51.55 55.39
CA LEU A 16 -66.86 -52.57 55.07
C LEU A 16 -67.55 -53.59 54.16
N ILE A 17 -67.27 -53.47 52.87
CA ILE A 17 -67.69 -54.41 51.82
C ILE A 17 -67.47 -55.84 52.36
N PRO A 18 -68.53 -56.65 52.53
CA PRO A 18 -68.39 -58.00 53.05
C PRO A 18 -67.43 -58.79 52.15
N ALA A 19 -66.53 -59.57 52.74
CA ALA A 19 -65.58 -60.40 51.98
C ALA A 19 -66.29 -61.39 51.02
N ASP A 20 -67.59 -61.60 51.20
CA ASP A 20 -68.46 -62.42 50.35
C ASP A 20 -68.92 -61.70 49.06
N THR A 21 -68.65 -60.39 48.91
CA THR A 21 -68.92 -59.61 47.67
C THR A 21 -67.65 -59.18 46.95
N LEU A 22 -66.51 -59.84 47.22
CA LEU A 22 -65.42 -59.90 46.26
C LEU A 22 -65.95 -60.66 45.04
N PRO A 23 -66.11 -60.02 43.88
CA PRO A 23 -66.61 -60.73 42.71
C PRO A 23 -65.60 -61.83 42.35
N GLU A 24 -66.10 -63.06 42.27
CA GLU A 24 -65.49 -64.30 41.75
C GLU A 24 -64.66 -64.10 40.45
N SER A 25 -64.82 -62.94 39.81
CA SER A 25 -64.01 -62.38 38.72
C SER A 25 -62.51 -62.18 39.00
N LEU A 26 -62.08 -61.98 40.26
CA LEU A 26 -60.65 -61.81 40.56
C LEU A 26 -59.90 -63.14 40.61
N GLU A 27 -60.56 -64.22 41.04
CA GLU A 27 -59.96 -65.57 41.06
C GLU A 27 -59.85 -66.15 39.65
N THR A 28 -60.75 -65.79 38.73
CA THR A 28 -60.64 -66.14 37.30
C THR A 28 -59.63 -65.28 36.54
N GLN A 29 -59.10 -64.20 37.14
CA GLN A 29 -58.06 -63.37 36.54
C GLN A 29 -56.64 -63.75 36.95
N LEU A 30 -56.48 -64.81 37.77
CA LEU A 30 -55.21 -65.51 38.00
C LEU A 30 -54.99 -66.64 36.99
N VAL A 31 -55.52 -66.51 35.77
CA VAL A 31 -55.11 -67.37 34.66
C VAL A 31 -53.64 -67.08 34.38
N ARG A 32 -52.80 -68.07 34.72
CA ARG A 32 -51.39 -68.17 34.33
C ARG A 32 -51.21 -67.52 32.95
N PRO A 33 -50.40 -66.45 32.82
CA PRO A 33 -50.35 -65.69 31.58
C PRO A 33 -50.07 -66.67 30.43
N PRO A 34 -50.90 -66.68 29.38
CA PRO A 34 -50.70 -67.61 28.28
C PRO A 34 -49.30 -67.38 27.71
N ALA A 35 -48.57 -68.45 27.38
CA ALA A 35 -47.19 -68.35 26.89
C ALA A 35 -47.05 -67.38 25.70
N VAL A 36 -48.12 -67.22 24.91
CA VAL A 36 -48.24 -66.25 23.82
C VAL A 36 -48.13 -64.80 24.32
N GLY A 37 -48.76 -64.45 25.45
CA GLY A 37 -48.67 -63.11 26.04
C GLY A 37 -47.25 -62.78 26.54
N LEU A 38 -46.56 -63.78 27.11
CA LEU A 38 -45.14 -63.64 27.48
C LEU A 38 -44.25 -63.46 26.25
N TRP A 39 -44.48 -64.25 25.19
CA TRP A 39 -43.76 -64.12 23.92
C TRP A 39 -43.99 -62.75 23.26
N LEU A 40 -45.23 -62.23 23.30
CA LEU A 40 -45.55 -60.89 22.82
C LEU A 40 -44.85 -59.81 23.65
N PHE A 41 -44.81 -59.96 24.97
CA PHE A 41 -44.11 -59.05 25.86
C PHE A 41 -42.60 -59.02 25.57
N TRP A 42 -41.98 -60.19 25.42
CA TRP A 42 -40.56 -60.31 25.05
C TRP A 42 -40.28 -59.79 23.64
N GLY A 43 -41.17 -60.06 22.67
CA GLY A 43 -41.07 -59.55 21.31
C GLY A 43 -41.14 -58.02 21.26
N MET A 44 -42.06 -57.42 22.02
CA MET A 44 -42.16 -55.98 22.17
C MET A 44 -40.89 -55.40 22.82
N GLY A 45 -40.40 -56.04 23.89
CA GLY A 45 -39.15 -55.64 24.53
C GLY A 45 -37.95 -55.69 23.58
N ALA A 46 -37.80 -56.79 22.84
CA ALA A 46 -36.75 -56.96 21.85
C ALA A 46 -36.83 -55.92 20.73
N PHE A 47 -38.04 -55.57 20.28
CA PHE A 47 -38.24 -54.53 19.27
C PHE A 47 -37.81 -53.14 19.75
N ILE A 48 -38.16 -52.79 21.00
CA ILE A 48 -37.73 -51.52 21.61
C ILE A 48 -36.20 -51.48 21.73
N VAL A 49 -35.58 -52.57 22.18
CA VAL A 49 -34.12 -52.66 22.29
C VAL A 49 -33.46 -52.57 20.92
N ALA A 50 -34.00 -53.24 19.90
CA ALA A 50 -33.49 -53.18 18.54
C ALA A 50 -33.60 -51.76 17.95
N ALA A 51 -34.72 -51.06 18.18
CA ALA A 51 -34.90 -49.68 17.76
C ALA A 51 -33.92 -48.74 18.48
N ALA A 52 -33.71 -48.91 19.79
CA ALA A 52 -32.74 -48.13 20.54
C ALA A 52 -31.31 -48.40 20.04
N LEU A 53 -30.96 -49.67 19.77
CA LEU A 53 -29.66 -50.02 19.22
C LEU A 53 -29.48 -49.41 17.82
N TRP A 54 -30.53 -49.43 16.99
CA TRP A 54 -30.53 -48.79 15.68
C TRP A 54 -30.26 -47.28 15.75
N THR A 55 -30.85 -46.57 16.73
CA THR A 55 -30.61 -45.12 16.89
C THR A 55 -29.16 -44.78 17.23
N LEU A 56 -28.40 -45.70 17.85
CA LEU A 56 -26.97 -45.48 18.13
C LEU A 56 -26.11 -45.51 16.85
N PHE A 57 -26.57 -46.20 15.81
CA PHE A 57 -25.87 -46.29 14.52
C PHE A 57 -26.43 -45.34 13.47
N ALA A 58 -27.53 -44.65 13.75
CA ALA A 58 -28.14 -43.71 12.83
C ALA A 58 -27.35 -42.39 12.81
N GLU A 59 -26.46 -42.25 11.83
CA GLU A 59 -25.80 -40.97 11.56
C GLU A 59 -26.82 -39.98 10.99
N LEU A 60 -27.16 -38.96 11.78
CA LEU A 60 -28.01 -37.88 11.31
C LEU A 60 -27.13 -36.87 10.55
N GLU A 61 -27.26 -36.83 9.23
CA GLU A 61 -26.58 -35.81 8.42
C GLU A 61 -27.19 -34.43 8.68
N VAL A 62 -26.61 -33.69 9.62
CA VAL A 62 -27.00 -32.30 9.88
C VAL A 62 -26.27 -31.38 8.90
N THR A 63 -26.89 -31.12 7.75
CA THR A 63 -26.38 -30.08 6.83
C THR A 63 -26.82 -28.70 7.31
N VAL A 64 -25.88 -27.92 7.86
CA VAL A 64 -26.14 -26.52 8.22
C VAL A 64 -25.88 -25.64 7.00
N ARG A 65 -26.93 -25.07 6.42
CA ARG A 65 -26.81 -24.09 5.33
C ARG A 65 -26.61 -22.69 5.90
N CYS A 66 -25.36 -22.25 5.99
CA CYS A 66 -25.03 -20.88 6.36
C CYS A 66 -25.01 -19.96 5.13
N ARG A 67 -25.69 -18.81 5.22
CA ARG A 67 -25.60 -17.75 4.21
C ARG A 67 -24.40 -16.85 4.53
N GLY A 68 -23.26 -17.12 3.92
CA GLY A 68 -22.09 -16.24 3.97
C GLY A 68 -22.11 -15.19 2.86
N TYR A 69 -21.58 -14.00 3.13
CA TYR A 69 -21.23 -13.03 2.10
C TYR A 69 -19.71 -12.94 2.01
N ILE A 70 -19.18 -12.85 0.78
CA ILE A 70 -17.74 -12.67 0.56
C ILE A 70 -17.44 -11.18 0.74
N ARG A 71 -16.66 -10.83 1.76
CA ARG A 71 -16.06 -9.50 1.90
C ARG A 71 -14.58 -9.58 1.59
N SER A 72 -14.06 -8.52 0.97
CA SER A 72 -12.62 -8.32 0.84
C SER A 72 -12.00 -8.26 2.25
N LEU A 73 -10.91 -9.00 2.47
CA LEU A 73 -10.15 -8.94 3.72
C LEU A 73 -9.57 -7.53 3.96
N LEU A 74 -9.28 -6.80 2.88
CA LEU A 74 -8.78 -5.44 2.94
C LEU A 74 -9.89 -4.44 2.60
N PRO A 75 -9.93 -3.29 3.29
CA PRO A 75 -10.84 -2.21 2.93
C PRO A 75 -10.55 -1.74 1.50
N THR A 76 -11.61 -1.47 0.75
CA THR A 76 -11.53 -0.91 -0.60
C THR A 76 -10.82 0.44 -0.53
N GLN A 77 -9.63 0.53 -1.12
CA GLN A 77 -8.88 1.79 -1.18
C GLN A 77 -9.26 2.57 -2.43
N THR A 78 -9.62 3.84 -2.25
CA THR A 78 -9.83 4.75 -3.37
C THR A 78 -8.48 5.37 -3.74
N LEU A 79 -7.96 5.01 -4.92
CA LEU A 79 -6.72 5.59 -5.43
C LEU A 79 -7.03 6.99 -5.99
N ARG A 80 -6.28 7.98 -5.53
CA ARG A 80 -6.37 9.37 -6.00
C ARG A 80 -5.06 9.74 -6.67
N SER A 81 -5.14 10.46 -7.79
CA SER A 81 -3.95 11.02 -8.42
C SER A 81 -3.36 12.13 -7.53
N PRO A 82 -2.04 12.15 -7.30
CA PRO A 82 -1.38 13.25 -6.57
C PRO A 82 -1.28 14.53 -7.41
N ALA A 83 -1.40 14.42 -8.73
CA ALA A 83 -1.35 15.55 -9.65
C ALA A 83 -2.69 15.69 -10.38
N GLU A 84 -3.15 16.93 -10.53
CA GLU A 84 -4.27 17.27 -11.40
C GLU A 84 -3.85 17.09 -12.86
N GLY A 85 -4.77 16.68 -13.73
CA GLY A 85 -4.46 16.44 -15.14
C GLY A 85 -5.64 15.83 -15.87
N ILE A 86 -5.59 15.88 -17.19
CA ILE A 86 -6.62 15.27 -18.05
C ILE A 86 -6.32 13.77 -18.14
N VAL A 87 -7.31 12.92 -17.89
CA VAL A 87 -7.16 11.47 -18.07
C VAL A 87 -7.02 11.19 -19.57
N GLU A 88 -5.86 10.71 -19.98
CA GLU A 88 -5.57 10.39 -21.37
C GLU A 88 -5.99 8.96 -21.71
N ALA A 89 -5.69 8.02 -20.81
CA ALA A 89 -6.04 6.62 -20.99
C ALA A 89 -6.27 5.94 -19.64
N VAL A 90 -7.26 5.04 -19.62
CA VAL A 90 -7.47 4.06 -18.55
C VAL A 90 -6.89 2.74 -19.03
N LEU A 91 -5.86 2.24 -18.36
CA LEU A 91 -5.07 1.07 -18.79
C LEU A 91 -5.57 -0.25 -18.18
N VAL A 92 -6.67 -0.19 -17.42
CA VAL A 92 -7.18 -1.32 -16.65
C VAL A 92 -8.67 -1.57 -16.89
N HIS A 93 -9.03 -2.84 -16.79
CA HIS A 93 -10.39 -3.31 -16.94
C HIS A 93 -11.01 -3.64 -15.58
N LEU A 94 -12.34 -3.66 -15.54
CA LEU A 94 -13.09 -4.02 -14.33
C LEU A 94 -12.75 -5.45 -13.91
N HIS A 95 -12.44 -5.65 -12.62
CA HIS A 95 -12.02 -6.94 -12.03
C HIS A 95 -10.66 -7.47 -12.49
N GLN A 96 -9.86 -6.66 -13.17
CA GLN A 96 -8.48 -7.02 -13.49
C GLN A 96 -7.62 -7.08 -12.22
N GLN A 97 -6.85 -8.15 -12.06
CA GLN A 97 -5.87 -8.25 -10.98
C GLN A 97 -4.66 -7.36 -11.31
N VAL A 98 -4.35 -6.42 -10.41
CA VAL A 98 -3.24 -5.48 -10.55
C VAL A 98 -2.23 -5.67 -9.43
N ARG A 99 -0.95 -5.43 -9.73
CA ARG A 99 0.14 -5.49 -8.76
C ARG A 99 0.56 -4.08 -8.35
N ARG A 100 1.27 -3.99 -7.22
CA ARG A 100 1.81 -2.71 -6.75
C ARG A 100 2.83 -2.20 -7.77
N GLY A 101 2.60 -0.99 -8.28
CA GLY A 101 3.46 -0.33 -9.26
C GLY A 101 2.89 -0.34 -10.69
N ASP A 102 1.84 -1.10 -10.95
CA ASP A 102 1.20 -1.11 -12.27
C ASP A 102 0.54 0.24 -12.57
N THR A 103 0.72 0.73 -13.80
CA THR A 103 0.11 1.99 -14.24
C THR A 103 -1.36 1.77 -14.57
N LEU A 104 -2.24 2.34 -13.74
CA LEU A 104 -3.69 2.20 -13.91
C LEU A 104 -4.27 3.28 -14.84
N LEU A 105 -3.72 4.49 -14.72
CA LEU A 105 -4.22 5.70 -15.37
C LEU A 105 -3.04 6.48 -15.92
N GLN A 106 -3.18 6.93 -17.16
CA GLN A 106 -2.25 7.87 -17.77
C GLN A 106 -2.87 9.27 -17.72
N LEU A 107 -2.21 10.19 -17.01
CA LEU A 107 -2.64 11.58 -16.94
C LEU A 107 -1.74 12.44 -17.83
N ARG A 108 -2.38 13.30 -18.62
CA ARG A 108 -1.71 14.33 -19.39
C ARG A 108 -1.86 15.66 -18.65
N ASN A 109 -0.74 16.19 -18.18
CA ASN A 109 -0.67 17.54 -17.65
C ASN A 109 0.35 18.34 -18.49
N THR A 110 -0.17 19.27 -19.29
CA THR A 110 0.64 20.14 -20.14
C THR A 110 1.45 21.12 -19.31
N ASP A 111 0.90 21.66 -18.22
CA ASP A 111 1.59 22.62 -17.35
C ASP A 111 2.80 22.00 -16.66
N ILE A 112 2.67 20.77 -16.14
CA ILE A 112 3.79 20.02 -15.55
C ILE A 112 4.87 19.78 -16.60
N ARG A 113 4.49 19.42 -17.83
CA ARG A 113 5.46 19.19 -18.91
C ARG A 113 6.19 20.48 -19.29
N LEU A 114 5.48 21.60 -19.40
CA LEU A 114 6.07 22.90 -19.71
C LEU A 114 7.01 23.37 -18.58
N ARG A 115 6.62 23.17 -17.31
CA ARG A 115 7.49 23.48 -16.17
C ARG A 115 8.76 22.64 -16.18
N LEU A 116 8.65 21.33 -16.42
CA LEU A 116 9.82 20.45 -16.54
C LEU A 116 10.75 20.89 -17.67
N GLN A 117 10.19 21.21 -18.84
CA GLN A 117 10.99 21.71 -19.96
C GLN A 117 11.69 23.03 -19.62
N GLY A 118 10.99 23.98 -19.00
CA GLY A 118 11.59 25.25 -18.56
C GLY A 118 12.74 25.04 -17.58
N THR A 119 12.55 24.17 -16.58
CA THR A 119 13.61 23.86 -15.59
C THR A 119 14.79 23.13 -16.22
N GLU A 120 14.57 22.20 -17.15
CA GLU A 120 15.64 21.53 -17.89
C GLU A 120 16.43 22.51 -18.77
N GLU A 121 15.76 23.46 -19.41
CA GLU A 121 16.42 24.49 -20.21
C GLU A 121 17.27 25.43 -19.35
N GLU A 122 16.77 25.83 -18.19
CA GLU A 122 17.50 26.65 -17.22
C GLU A 122 18.75 25.93 -16.69
N LEU A 123 18.62 24.66 -16.28
CA LEU A 123 19.76 23.83 -15.87
C LEU A 123 20.82 23.73 -16.97
N ARG A 124 20.39 23.45 -18.21
CA ARG A 124 21.31 23.37 -19.35
C ARG A 124 22.00 24.71 -19.63
N HIS A 125 21.33 25.83 -19.40
CA HIS A 125 21.92 27.14 -19.58
C HIS A 125 23.02 27.39 -18.55
N GLU A 126 22.76 27.08 -17.29
CA GLU A 126 23.70 27.25 -16.19
C GLU A 126 24.91 26.31 -16.31
N GLU A 127 24.71 25.04 -16.69
CA GLU A 127 25.79 24.09 -16.95
C GLU A 127 26.73 24.57 -18.06
N ARG A 128 26.18 25.14 -19.14
CA ARG A 128 26.98 25.72 -20.23
C ARG A 128 27.78 26.93 -19.75
N LEU A 129 27.16 27.81 -18.97
CA LEU A 129 27.82 28.97 -18.38
C LEU A 129 29.02 28.56 -17.54
N LEU A 130 28.84 27.62 -16.62
CA LEU A 130 29.92 27.13 -15.76
C LEU A 130 31.04 26.48 -16.56
N THR A 131 30.68 25.68 -17.57
CA THR A 131 31.65 25.01 -18.43
C THR A 131 32.49 26.03 -19.19
N GLU A 132 31.86 27.00 -19.85
CA GLU A 132 32.57 28.03 -20.62
C GLU A 132 33.42 28.94 -19.71
N LEU A 133 32.92 29.29 -18.52
CA LEU A 133 33.66 30.10 -17.56
C LEU A 133 34.88 29.35 -17.00
N SER A 134 34.74 28.04 -16.75
CA SER A 134 35.86 27.19 -16.34
C SER A 134 36.94 27.07 -17.43
N GLN A 135 36.54 27.02 -18.71
CA GLN A 135 37.45 27.01 -19.85
C GLN A 135 38.18 28.36 -19.96
N LEU A 136 37.47 29.47 -19.81
CA LEU A 136 38.07 30.81 -19.81
C LEU A 136 39.10 30.95 -18.69
N LEU A 137 38.76 30.54 -17.47
CA LEU A 137 39.68 30.54 -16.32
C LEU A 137 40.93 29.70 -16.57
N ARG A 138 40.80 28.55 -17.24
CA ARG A 138 41.95 27.69 -17.57
C ARG A 138 42.90 28.34 -18.58
N HIS A 139 42.39 29.16 -19.49
CA HIS A 139 43.18 29.79 -20.56
C HIS A 139 43.68 31.20 -20.21
N LEU A 140 43.35 31.71 -19.03
CA LEU A 140 43.86 32.99 -18.55
C LEU A 140 45.37 32.87 -18.25
N PRO A 141 46.22 33.71 -18.87
CA PRO A 141 47.66 33.59 -18.69
C PRO A 141 48.05 34.12 -17.31
N THR A 142 48.71 33.28 -16.50
CA THR A 142 48.99 33.57 -15.08
C THR A 142 50.33 34.30 -14.86
N SER A 143 51.23 34.31 -15.85
CA SER A 143 52.51 35.03 -15.77
C SER A 143 53.14 35.24 -17.15
N GLY A 144 53.89 36.34 -17.32
CA GLY A 144 54.61 36.65 -18.56
C GLY A 144 54.68 38.15 -18.89
N THR A 145 55.43 38.48 -19.95
CA THR A 145 55.41 39.85 -20.51
C THR A 145 54.11 40.13 -21.26
N PRO A 146 53.60 41.38 -21.32
CA PRO A 146 52.30 41.71 -21.89
C PRO A 146 52.05 41.18 -23.32
N SER A 147 53.08 41.15 -24.15
CA SER A 147 53.03 40.62 -25.52
C SER A 147 52.96 39.09 -25.56
N GLN A 148 53.60 38.40 -24.61
CA GLN A 148 53.49 36.94 -24.46
C GLN A 148 52.11 36.54 -23.92
N LEU A 149 51.53 37.33 -23.01
CA LEU A 149 50.17 37.12 -22.50
C LEU A 149 49.13 37.18 -23.64
N LEU A 150 49.32 38.10 -24.61
CA LEU A 150 48.48 38.19 -25.80
C LEU A 150 48.62 37.01 -26.75
N ALA A 151 49.85 36.51 -26.95
CA ALA A 151 50.10 35.38 -27.83
C ALA A 151 49.57 34.06 -27.26
N GLN A 152 49.53 33.94 -25.92
CA GLN A 152 49.04 32.75 -25.21
C GLN A 152 47.51 32.70 -25.07
N PHE A 153 46.80 33.80 -25.32
CA PHE A 153 45.33 33.82 -25.25
C PHE A 153 44.72 33.55 -26.64
N PRO A 154 44.32 32.30 -26.96
CA PRO A 154 43.74 31.99 -28.27
C PRO A 154 42.38 32.69 -28.46
N PRO A 155 41.94 32.90 -29.72
CA PRO A 155 40.58 33.32 -30.00
C PRO A 155 39.61 32.19 -29.64
N LEU A 156 39.09 32.20 -28.41
CA LEU A 156 38.10 31.24 -27.95
C LEU A 156 36.71 31.66 -28.44
N SER A 157 36.02 30.77 -29.16
CA SER A 157 34.64 30.99 -29.60
C SER A 157 33.67 30.45 -28.55
N PHE A 158 33.18 31.32 -27.67
CA PHE A 158 32.16 30.97 -26.68
C PHE A 158 30.74 31.16 -27.23
N SER A 159 29.83 30.25 -26.89
CA SER A 159 28.44 30.29 -27.33
C SER A 159 27.60 31.23 -26.47
N THR A 160 27.96 31.42 -25.20
CA THR A 160 27.24 32.33 -24.31
C THR A 160 27.65 33.80 -24.55
N PRO A 161 26.70 34.74 -24.69
CA PRO A 161 27.02 36.16 -24.85
C PRO A 161 27.81 36.75 -23.68
N GLN A 162 27.54 36.33 -22.44
CA GLN A 162 28.23 36.85 -21.25
C GLN A 162 29.72 36.49 -21.25
N VAL A 163 30.04 35.20 -21.47
CA VAL A 163 31.42 34.71 -21.50
C VAL A 163 32.18 35.29 -22.70
N ARG A 164 31.51 35.39 -23.86
CA ARG A 164 32.08 36.04 -25.04
C ARG A 164 32.45 37.51 -24.78
N ASN A 165 31.54 38.28 -24.19
CA ASN A 165 31.80 39.70 -23.88
C ASN A 165 32.94 39.86 -22.87
N LEU A 166 33.02 38.96 -21.89
CA LEU A 166 34.10 38.98 -20.89
C LEU A 166 35.45 38.63 -21.53
N ALA A 167 35.50 37.60 -22.38
CA ALA A 167 36.69 37.23 -23.13
C ALA A 167 37.18 38.35 -24.06
N GLU A 168 36.27 39.02 -24.76
CA GLU A 168 36.59 40.17 -25.63
C GLU A 168 37.11 41.37 -24.83
N THR A 169 36.52 41.64 -23.66
CA THR A 169 37.00 42.71 -22.77
C THR A 169 38.42 42.43 -22.28
N ILE A 170 38.67 41.21 -21.78
CA ILE A 170 40.01 40.78 -21.33
C ILE A 170 41.04 40.92 -22.46
N ARG A 171 40.67 40.48 -23.67
CA ARG A 171 41.55 40.59 -24.84
C ARG A 171 41.88 42.04 -25.18
N LYS A 172 40.90 42.94 -25.16
CA LYS A 172 41.12 44.38 -25.42
C LYS A 172 42.04 45.00 -24.37
N ASP A 173 41.84 44.69 -23.10
CA ASP A 173 42.67 45.21 -22.01
C ASP A 173 44.12 44.75 -22.14
N LEU A 174 44.34 43.46 -22.46
CA LEU A 174 45.66 42.92 -22.76
C LEU A 174 46.33 43.63 -23.95
N GLN A 175 45.58 43.94 -25.01
CA GLN A 175 46.09 44.67 -26.17
C GLN A 175 46.54 46.08 -25.82
N LEU A 176 45.73 46.80 -25.03
CA LEU A 176 46.08 48.13 -24.55
C LEU A 176 47.33 48.10 -23.67
N PHE A 177 47.40 47.14 -22.76
CA PHE A 177 48.53 47.00 -21.84
C PHE A 177 49.84 46.69 -22.59
N ALA A 178 49.81 45.79 -23.58
CA ALA A 178 50.97 45.48 -24.39
C ALA A 178 51.49 46.69 -25.19
N ARG A 179 50.58 47.49 -25.77
CA ARG A 179 50.96 48.73 -26.47
C ARG A 179 51.62 49.74 -25.53
N HIS A 180 51.09 49.89 -24.32
CA HIS A 180 51.65 50.81 -23.33
C HIS A 180 53.02 50.34 -22.82
N TYR A 181 53.20 49.04 -22.64
CA TYR A 181 54.48 48.48 -22.25
C TYR A 181 55.56 48.72 -23.32
N GLU A 182 55.23 48.52 -24.60
CA GLU A 182 56.17 48.81 -25.70
C GLU A 182 56.54 50.29 -25.80
N SER A 183 55.61 51.21 -25.57
CA SER A 183 55.90 52.65 -25.62
C SER A 183 56.83 53.07 -24.48
N LEU A 184 56.59 52.57 -23.27
CA LEU A 184 57.46 52.80 -22.12
C LEU A 184 58.86 52.23 -22.38
N ARG A 185 58.96 50.99 -22.86
CA ARG A 185 60.24 50.35 -23.17
C ARG A 185 61.06 51.18 -24.17
N LYS A 186 60.44 51.61 -25.28
CA LYS A 186 61.09 52.46 -26.28
C LYS A 186 61.51 53.81 -25.69
N GLY A 187 60.72 54.37 -24.76
CA GLY A 187 61.07 55.58 -24.03
C GLY A 187 62.32 55.41 -23.18
N TRP A 188 62.39 54.31 -22.42
CA TRP A 188 63.54 53.97 -21.59
C TRP A 188 64.82 53.68 -22.40
N GLU A 189 64.71 52.98 -23.53
CA GLU A 189 65.86 52.73 -24.42
C GLU A 189 66.40 54.05 -25.00
N ARG A 190 65.53 55.02 -25.31
CA ARG A 190 65.94 56.35 -25.80
C ARG A 190 66.65 57.17 -24.73
N THR A 191 66.14 57.20 -23.50
CA THR A 191 66.78 57.95 -22.41
C THR A 191 68.09 57.30 -21.96
N GLY A 192 68.17 55.97 -21.94
CA GLY A 192 69.41 55.23 -21.67
C GLY A 192 70.50 55.51 -22.71
N ALA A 193 70.16 55.46 -24.00
CA ALA A 193 71.11 55.74 -25.08
C ALA A 193 71.62 57.21 -25.11
N LEU A 194 70.84 58.14 -24.57
CA LEU A 194 71.28 59.54 -24.39
C LEU A 194 72.28 59.67 -23.23
N HIS A 195 72.07 58.93 -22.14
CA HIS A 195 72.98 58.91 -20.99
C HIS A 195 74.33 58.28 -21.32
N GLU A 196 74.35 57.24 -22.16
CA GLU A 196 75.58 56.55 -22.59
C GLU A 196 76.42 57.36 -23.59
N LYS A 197 75.84 58.37 -24.26
CA LYS A 197 76.56 59.27 -25.18
C LYS A 197 77.15 60.51 -24.51
N GLN A 198 76.82 60.78 -23.24
CA GLN A 198 77.29 61.94 -22.49
C GLN A 198 78.42 61.63 -21.50
N PHE A 199 78.84 60.37 -21.40
CA PHE A 199 80.04 59.91 -20.71
C PHE A 199 80.99 59.24 -21.70
#